data_AF-A0A3E5BCE8-F1
#
_entry.id   AF-A0A3E5BCE8-F1
#
_cell.length_a   1.000
_cell.length_b   1.000
_cell.length_c   1.000
_cell.angle_alpha   90.00
_cell.angle_beta   90.00
_cell.angle_gamma   90.00
#
_symmetry.space_group_name_H-M   'P 1'
#
loop_
_entity.id
_entity.type
_entity.pdbx_description
1 polymer ?
#
loop_
_entity_poly.entity_id
_entity_poly.type
_entity_poly.pdbx_seq_one_letter_code
_entity_poly.pdbx_strand_id
1 'polypeptide(L)'
;MKKKKKPASFHEALKKKWEIRIMLEKDYTEDTVLWMADRIESLIDYMQYGYALIAYYKQDGTFQFVKATLLPYEGYFHQEYDIQRIEGHIVYWDVELQAWRSFQLENFLEWRPIN
;
A
#
# COMPACT_ATOMS: atom_id res chain seq x y z
N MET A 1 17.85 -15.64 0.99
CA MET A 1 17.64 -15.37 2.43
C MET A 1 16.25 -15.86 2.83
N LYS A 2 16.12 -16.69 3.88
CA LYS A 2 14.81 -17.12 4.39
C LYS A 2 14.16 -15.92 5.08
N LYS A 3 13.08 -15.37 4.50
CA LYS A 3 12.27 -14.30 5.11
C LYS A 3 11.83 -14.77 6.50
N LYS A 4 12.21 -14.05 7.55
CA LYS A 4 11.55 -14.21 8.86
C LYS A 4 10.12 -13.71 8.68
N LYS A 5 9.14 -14.61 8.54
CA LYS A 5 7.73 -14.24 8.61
C LYS A 5 7.53 -13.49 9.93
N LYS A 6 7.13 -12.21 9.86
CA LYS A 6 6.73 -11.47 11.06
C LYS A 6 5.53 -12.21 11.69
N PRO A 7 5.40 -12.27 13.02
CA PRO A 7 4.36 -13.05 13.68
C PRO A 7 2.97 -12.53 13.29
N ALA A 8 1.98 -13.42 13.19
CA ALA A 8 0.60 -13.08 12.77
C ALA A 8 -0.01 -11.92 13.58
N SER A 9 0.25 -11.90 14.89
CA SER A 9 -0.22 -10.84 15.80
C SER A 9 0.29 -9.44 15.46
N PHE A 10 1.44 -9.35 14.77
CA PHE A 10 2.02 -8.07 14.38
C PHE A 10 1.30 -7.48 13.16
N HIS A 11 1.00 -8.33 12.17
CA HIS A 11 0.24 -7.93 10.98
C HIS A 11 -1.19 -7.52 11.36
N GLU A 12 -1.80 -8.22 12.31
CA GLU A 12 -3.11 -7.86 12.87
C GLU A 12 -3.11 -6.46 13.51
N ALA A 13 -2.09 -6.12 14.30
CA ALA A 13 -2.01 -4.80 14.93
C ALA A 13 -1.84 -3.66 13.91
N LEU A 14 -1.08 -3.90 12.83
CA LEU A 14 -0.89 -2.94 11.75
C LEU A 14 -2.20 -2.72 10.97
N LYS A 15 -2.87 -3.81 10.58
CA LYS A 15 -4.17 -3.73 9.89
C LYS A 15 -5.20 -2.99 10.74
N LYS A 16 -5.28 -3.28 12.04
CA LYS A 16 -6.16 -2.57 12.96
C LYS A 16 -5.88 -1.06 13.01
N LYS A 17 -4.62 -0.64 12.93
CA LYS A 17 -4.26 0.80 12.84
C LYS A 17 -4.79 1.41 11.55
N TRP A 18 -4.65 0.72 10.43
CA TRP A 18 -5.16 1.19 9.14
C TRP A 18 -6.69 1.20 9.08
N GLU A 19 -7.35 0.18 9.64
CA GLU A 19 -8.80 0.08 9.72
C GLU A 19 -9.39 1.29 10.46
N ILE A 20 -8.87 1.59 11.66
CA ILE A 20 -9.29 2.76 12.45
C ILE A 20 -9.13 4.05 11.64
N ARG A 21 -8.01 4.20 10.92
CA ARG A 21 -7.77 5.39 10.10
C ARG A 21 -8.79 5.51 8.96
N ILE A 22 -9.00 4.44 8.21
CA ILE A 22 -9.91 4.43 7.06
C ILE A 22 -11.34 4.77 7.52
N MET A 23 -11.79 4.21 8.64
CA MET A 23 -13.10 4.54 9.24
C MET A 23 -13.23 6.01 9.68
N LEU A 24 -12.14 6.64 10.12
CA LEU A 24 -12.17 8.05 10.54
C LEU A 24 -12.24 9.00 9.33
N GLU A 25 -11.63 8.64 8.21
CA GLU A 25 -11.53 9.50 7.03
C GLU A 25 -12.67 9.28 6.01
N LYS A 26 -13.33 8.11 6.07
CA LYS A 26 -14.41 7.70 5.14
C LYS A 26 -15.50 6.97 5.88
N ASP A 27 -16.75 7.21 5.49
CA ASP A 27 -17.93 6.51 6.00
C ASP A 27 -18.10 5.12 5.34
N TYR A 28 -17.05 4.30 5.40
CA TYR A 28 -17.06 2.93 4.89
C TYR A 28 -17.61 1.95 5.93
N THR A 29 -18.24 0.88 5.44
CA THR A 29 -18.66 -0.23 6.30
C THR A 29 -17.45 -0.99 6.84
N GLU A 30 -17.59 -1.62 8.00
CA GLU A 30 -16.52 -2.42 8.61
C GLU A 30 -15.98 -3.50 7.66
N ASP A 31 -16.86 -4.22 6.95
CA ASP A 31 -16.48 -5.21 5.93
C ASP A 31 -15.63 -4.61 4.80
N THR A 32 -15.95 -3.39 4.36
CA THR A 32 -15.18 -2.68 3.32
C THR A 32 -13.79 -2.33 3.85
N VAL A 33 -13.71 -1.87 5.08
CA VAL A 33 -12.44 -1.47 5.71
C VAL A 33 -11.52 -2.66 5.93
N LEU A 34 -12.07 -3.79 6.39
CA LEU A 34 -11.33 -5.06 6.53
C LEU A 34 -10.78 -5.53 5.18
N TRP A 35 -11.63 -5.53 4.14
CA TRP A 35 -11.21 -5.87 2.78
C TRP A 35 -10.10 -4.95 2.26
N MET A 36 -10.21 -3.64 2.49
CA MET A 36 -9.19 -2.67 2.07
C MET A 36 -7.85 -2.93 2.78
N ALA A 37 -7.86 -3.14 4.09
CA ALA A 37 -6.64 -3.40 4.87
C ALA A 37 -5.90 -4.65 4.37
N ASP A 38 -6.62 -5.74 4.10
CA ASP A 38 -6.06 -6.98 3.55
C ASP A 38 -5.49 -6.77 2.13
N ARG A 39 -6.22 -6.05 1.26
CA ARG A 39 -5.76 -5.75 -0.10
C ARG A 39 -4.52 -4.87 -0.11
N ILE A 40 -4.46 -3.86 0.75
CA ILE A 40 -3.31 -2.96 0.91
C ILE A 40 -2.08 -3.72 1.40
N GLU A 41 -2.24 -4.59 2.41
CA GLU A 41 -1.14 -5.43 2.89
C GLU A 41 -0.58 -6.30 1.76
N SER A 42 -1.47 -6.97 1.01
CA SER A 42 -1.10 -7.82 -0.11
C SER A 42 -0.40 -7.05 -1.24
N LEU A 43 -0.85 -5.82 -1.51
CA LEU A 43 -0.23 -4.92 -2.48
C LEU A 43 1.22 -4.59 -2.09
N ILE A 44 1.43 -4.19 -0.84
CA ILE A 44 2.75 -3.76 -0.35
C ILE A 44 3.73 -4.94 -0.30
N ASP A 45 3.27 -6.13 0.10
CA ASP A 45 4.10 -7.33 0.00
C ASP A 45 4.50 -7.57 -1.46
N TYR A 46 3.54 -7.56 -2.39
CA TYR A 46 3.79 -7.84 -3.80
C TYR A 46 4.73 -6.83 -4.48
N MET A 47 4.54 -5.52 -4.26
CA MET A 47 5.35 -4.48 -4.89
C MET A 47 6.84 -4.58 -4.53
N GLN A 48 7.21 -5.22 -3.42
CA GLN A 48 8.63 -5.41 -3.05
C GLN A 48 9.37 -6.38 -3.98
N TYR A 49 8.66 -7.16 -4.80
CA TYR A 49 9.27 -8.11 -5.73
C TYR A 49 8.64 -8.10 -7.13
N GLY A 50 7.66 -7.23 -7.38
CA GLY A 50 6.93 -7.17 -8.64
C GLY A 50 6.42 -5.78 -8.99
N TYR A 51 5.67 -5.74 -10.10
CA TYR A 51 4.99 -4.54 -10.60
C TYR A 51 3.49 -4.71 -10.44
N ALA A 52 2.83 -3.75 -9.83
CA ALA A 52 1.37 -3.76 -9.65
C ALA A 52 0.73 -2.65 -10.48
N LEU A 53 -0.49 -2.90 -10.98
CA LEU A 53 -1.39 -1.82 -11.37
C LEU A 53 -2.21 -1.43 -10.15
N ILE A 54 -2.27 -0.15 -9.83
CA ILE A 54 -3.00 0.40 -8.67
C ILE A 54 -4.03 1.41 -9.17
N ALA A 55 -5.26 1.28 -8.69
CA ALA A 55 -6.32 2.26 -8.82
C ALA A 55 -6.54 2.98 -7.48
N TYR A 56 -6.59 4.31 -7.49
CA TYR A 56 -6.88 5.12 -6.32
C TYR A 56 -7.42 6.51 -6.72
N TYR A 57 -8.03 7.22 -5.77
CA TYR A 57 -8.38 8.64 -5.94
C TYR A 57 -7.35 9.57 -5.30
N LYS A 58 -7.02 10.67 -5.99
CA LYS A 58 -6.36 11.81 -5.34
C LYS A 58 -7.33 12.50 -4.39
N GLN A 59 -6.77 13.33 -3.52
CA GLN A 59 -7.54 14.14 -2.57
C GLN A 59 -8.54 15.08 -3.26
N ASP A 60 -8.23 15.55 -4.46
CA ASP A 60 -9.12 16.37 -5.30
C ASP A 60 -10.21 15.56 -6.04
N GLY A 61 -10.29 14.25 -5.80
CA GLY A 61 -11.23 13.34 -6.48
C GLY A 61 -10.75 12.83 -7.84
N THR A 62 -9.56 13.22 -8.31
CA THR A 62 -9.03 12.75 -9.59
C THR A 62 -8.68 11.26 -9.51
N PHE A 63 -9.25 10.47 -10.42
CA PHE A 63 -8.91 9.05 -10.56
C PHE A 63 -7.46 8.87 -11.05
N GLN A 64 -6.76 7.88 -10.49
CA GLN A 64 -5.43 7.48 -10.92
C GLN A 64 -5.39 5.97 -11.16
N PHE A 65 -4.72 5.58 -12.25
CA PHE A 65 -4.42 4.19 -12.57
C PHE A 65 -2.97 4.11 -13.02
N VAL A 66 -2.11 3.51 -12.20
CA VAL A 66 -0.66 3.61 -12.34
C VAL A 66 0.02 2.26 -12.29
N LYS A 67 1.15 2.12 -12.98
CA LYS A 67 2.09 1.02 -12.81
C LYS A 67 3.10 1.36 -11.71
N ALA A 68 3.06 0.60 -10.62
CA ALA A 68 3.79 0.87 -9.38
C ALA A 68 4.72 -0.29 -8.98
N THR A 69 5.81 0.03 -8.29
CA THR A 69 6.72 -0.97 -7.68
C THR A 69 7.47 -0.39 -6.48
N LEU A 70 8.06 -1.25 -5.65
CA LEU A 70 9.00 -0.89 -4.59
C LEU A 70 10.42 -1.42 -4.85
N LEU A 71 10.68 -2.06 -6.00
CA LEU A 71 11.99 -2.62 -6.34
C LEU A 71 13.17 -1.63 -6.19
N PRO A 72 13.04 -0.34 -6.58
CA PRO A 72 14.15 0.61 -6.43
C PRO A 72 14.36 1.12 -5.00
N TYR A 73 13.45 0.83 -4.06
CA TYR A 73 13.40 1.50 -2.75
C TYR A 73 14.72 1.38 -1.98
N GLU A 74 15.25 0.16 -1.83
CA GLU A 74 16.48 -0.07 -1.09
C GLU A 74 17.69 0.61 -1.74
N GLY A 75 17.75 0.62 -3.08
CA GLY A 75 18.80 1.32 -3.81
C GLY A 75 18.76 2.84 -3.65
N TYR A 76 17.56 3.43 -3.64
CA TYR A 76 17.37 4.87 -3.51
C TYR A 76 17.54 5.39 -2.07
N PHE A 77 17.07 4.63 -1.08
CA PHE A 77 17.02 5.08 0.32
C PHE A 77 18.03 4.39 1.23
N HIS A 78 18.80 3.41 0.71
CA HIS A 78 19.77 2.63 1.47
C HIS A 78 19.19 1.94 2.72
N GLN A 79 17.91 1.54 2.65
CA GLN A 79 17.19 0.85 3.72
C GLN A 79 16.13 -0.07 3.14
N GLU A 80 15.89 -1.21 3.80
CA GLU A 80 14.78 -2.10 3.47
C GLU A 80 13.43 -1.39 3.65
N TYR A 81 12.43 -1.77 2.84
CA TYR A 81 11.09 -1.23 2.98
C TYR A 81 10.42 -1.77 4.26
N ASP A 82 10.06 -0.87 5.16
CA ASP A 82 9.38 -1.23 6.40
C ASP A 82 7.91 -0.80 6.39
N ILE A 83 7.02 -1.77 6.13
CA ILE A 83 5.56 -1.61 6.14
C ILE A 83 5.02 -1.00 7.44
N GLN A 84 5.75 -1.12 8.55
CA GLN A 84 5.35 -0.61 9.86
C GLN A 84 5.33 0.91 9.95
N ARG A 85 6.12 1.57 9.08
CA ARG A 85 6.23 3.04 9.03
C ARG A 85 5.09 3.70 8.25
N ILE A 86 4.17 2.92 7.69
CA ILE A 86 3.02 3.44 6.94
C ILE A 86 1.96 3.93 7.94
N GLU A 87 1.85 5.24 8.07
CA GLU A 87 0.87 5.87 8.96
C GLU A 87 -0.42 6.29 8.26
N GLY A 88 -0.40 6.42 6.94
CA GLY A 88 -1.52 6.95 6.16
C GLY A 88 -1.29 7.06 4.67
N HIS A 89 -0.03 7.01 4.22
CA HIS A 89 0.31 7.10 2.80
C HIS A 89 1.10 5.88 2.35
N ILE A 90 0.66 5.26 1.25
CA ILE A 90 1.41 4.22 0.55
C ILE A 90 2.33 4.93 -0.45
N VAL A 91 3.64 4.78 -0.27
CA VAL A 91 4.65 5.24 -1.22
C VAL A 91 4.92 4.15 -2.25
N TYR A 92 5.16 4.55 -3.49
CA TYR A 92 5.52 3.66 -4.59
C TYR A 92 6.39 4.38 -5.63
N TRP A 93 7.16 3.63 -6.41
CA TRP A 93 7.80 4.12 -7.62
C TRP A 93 6.83 4.02 -8.79
N ASP A 94 6.46 5.16 -9.36
CA ASP A 94 5.69 5.22 -10.59
C ASP A 94 6.59 4.90 -11.78
N VAL A 95 6.30 3.81 -12.48
CA VAL A 95 7.13 3.31 -13.58
C VAL A 95 7.04 4.20 -14.82
N GLU A 96 5.88 4.81 -15.08
CA GLU A 96 5.71 5.66 -16.25
C GLU A 96 6.33 7.04 -16.03
N LEU A 97 6.13 7.59 -14.83
CA LEU A 97 6.68 8.91 -14.47
C LEU A 97 8.14 8.87 -14.00
N GLN A 98 8.68 7.68 -13.74
CA GLN A 98 10.03 7.49 -13.19
C GLN A 98 10.25 8.36 -11.94
N ALA A 99 9.28 8.32 -11.01
CA ALA A 99 9.30 9.16 -9.83
C ALA A 99 8.64 8.48 -8.63
N TRP A 100 9.12 8.80 -7.43
CA TRP A 100 8.46 8.42 -6.19
C TRP A 100 7.15 9.20 -6.03
N ARG A 101 6.05 8.48 -5.81
CA ARG A 101 4.71 9.01 -5.58
C ARG A 101 4.11 8.37 -4.33
N SER A 102 3.00 8.94 -3.88
CA SER A 102 2.22 8.35 -2.80
C SER A 102 0.73 8.64 -2.96
N PHE A 103 -0.07 7.83 -2.27
CA PHE A 103 -1.50 8.05 -2.11
C PHE A 103 -1.95 7.63 -0.72
N GLN A 104 -3.09 8.14 -0.28
CA GLN A 104 -3.63 7.85 1.04
C GLN A 104 -4.33 6.49 1.11
N LEU A 105 -4.20 5.79 2.24
CA LEU A 105 -4.77 4.46 2.47
C LEU A 105 -6.27 4.42 2.16
N GLU A 106 -7.00 5.41 2.68
CA GLU A 106 -8.44 5.59 2.55
C GLU A 106 -8.91 5.90 1.12
N ASN A 107 -8.00 6.24 0.21
CA ASN A 107 -8.31 6.48 -1.18
C ASN A 107 -7.94 5.29 -2.09
N PHE A 108 -7.40 4.21 -1.53
CA PHE A 108 -7.18 2.96 -2.24
C PHE A 108 -8.50 2.44 -2.83
N LEU A 109 -8.48 2.00 -4.08
CA LEU A 109 -9.63 1.34 -4.70
C LEU A 109 -9.32 -0.11 -4.98
N GLU A 110 -8.28 -0.37 -5.78
CA GLU A 110 -7.96 -1.74 -6.17
C GLU A 110 -6.52 -1.91 -6.67
N TRP A 111 -6.01 -3.15 -6.64
CA TRP A 111 -4.78 -3.50 -7.33
C TRP A 111 -4.78 -4.89 -7.99
N ARG A 112 -3.90 -5.06 -8.98
CA ARG A 112 -3.58 -6.36 -9.60
C ARG A 112 -2.09 -6.50 -9.94
N PRO A 113 -1.53 -7.72 -9.88
CA PRO A 113 -0.16 -7.97 -10.32
C PRO A 113 -0.04 -7.81 -11.84
N ILE A 114 1.16 -7.43 -12.30
CA ILE A 114 1.56 -7.44 -13.72
C ILE A 114 2.54 -8.60 -13.89
N ASN A 115 2.14 -9.58 -14.70
CA ASN A 115 3.00 -10.70 -15.10
C ASN A 115 3.87 -10.32 -16.30
#